data_AF-A0A453HQ21-F1
#
_entry.id   AF-A0A453HQ21-F1
#
_cell.length_a   1.000
_cell.length_b   1.000
_cell.length_c   1.000
_cell.angle_alpha   90.00
_cell.angle_beta   90.00
_cell.angle_gamma   90.00
#
_symmetry.space_group_name_H-M   'P 1'
#
loop_
_entity.id
_entity.type
_entity.pdbx_description
1 polymer ?
#
loop_
_entity_poly.entity_id
_entity_poly.type
_entity_poly.pdbx_seq_one_letter_code
_entity_poly.pdbx_strand_id
1 'polypeptide(L)'
;MLSKGQGNTIRTYEQLVRALEKDNRAEEAHKIWEKKIAHDLRSVPWRFCGLMLAIYYRNNMLDRLIKLFGALEACGRKCPSKEYIRKVEVAYEMLGLLEEKKDLLEKYKDLYNKPSNSDR
;
A
#
# COMPACT_ATOMS: atom_id res chain seq x y z
N MET A 1 5.50 -10.88 -26.31
CA MET A 1 5.61 -11.67 -25.07
C MET A 1 6.96 -11.37 -24.45
N LEU A 2 7.02 -10.91 -23.20
CA LEU A 2 8.31 -10.64 -22.53
C LEU A 2 8.95 -11.97 -22.13
N SER A 3 10.12 -12.26 -22.70
CA SER A 3 10.93 -13.46 -22.43
C SER A 3 11.65 -13.38 -21.08
N LYS A 4 12.06 -14.55 -20.55
CA LYS A 4 12.66 -14.70 -19.22
C LYS A 4 13.87 -13.76 -19.06
N GLY A 5 13.72 -12.73 -18.23
CA GLY A 5 14.77 -11.77 -17.87
C GLY A 5 14.51 -10.34 -18.32
N GLN A 6 13.74 -10.11 -19.39
CA GLN A 6 13.39 -8.76 -19.84
C GLN A 6 12.07 -8.32 -19.20
N GLY A 7 12.14 -7.39 -18.25
CA GLY A 7 10.98 -6.87 -17.52
C GLY A 7 10.81 -7.37 -16.08
N ASN A 8 11.79 -8.10 -15.54
CA ASN A 8 11.80 -8.53 -14.14
C ASN A 8 12.18 -7.43 -13.14
N THR A 9 12.29 -6.17 -13.59
CA THR A 9 12.61 -5.07 -12.68
C THR A 9 11.33 -4.57 -12.01
N ILE A 10 11.43 -4.25 -10.72
CA ILE A 10 10.34 -3.68 -9.91
C ILE A 10 9.67 -2.50 -10.62
N ARG A 11 10.46 -1.67 -11.34
CA ARG A 11 9.97 -0.52 -12.11
C ARG A 11 9.05 -0.93 -13.26
N THR A 12 9.34 -2.02 -13.98
CA THR A 12 8.47 -2.52 -15.05
C THR A 12 7.13 -2.96 -14.50
N TYR A 13 7.14 -3.71 -13.39
CA TYR A 13 5.90 -4.12 -12.73
C TYR A 13 5.12 -2.92 -12.15
N GLU A 14 5.81 -1.93 -11.60
CA GLU A 14 5.18 -0.69 -11.13
C GLU A 14 4.44 0.03 -12.27
N GLN A 15 5.07 0.16 -13.44
CA GLN A 15 4.43 0.79 -14.61
C GLN A 15 3.24 -0.03 -15.11
N LEU A 16 3.35 -1.36 -15.15
CA LEU A 16 2.26 -2.23 -15.57
C LEU A 16 1.06 -2.13 -14.61
N VAL A 17 1.31 -2.13 -13.30
CA VAL A 17 0.26 -1.93 -12.29
C VAL A 17 -0.41 -0.57 -12.45
N ARG A 18 0.34 0.51 -12.71
CA ARG A 18 -0.24 1.85 -12.98
C ARG A 18 -1.12 1.87 -14.22
N ALA A 19 -0.71 1.18 -15.29
CA ALA A 19 -1.51 1.08 -16.51
C ALA A 19 -2.83 0.33 -16.23
N LEU A 20 -2.76 -0.79 -15.52
CA LEU A 20 -3.94 -1.58 -15.14
C LEU A 20 -4.89 -0.81 -14.22
N GLU A 21 -4.38 -0.02 -13.26
CA GLU A 21 -5.24 0.86 -12.46
C GLU A 21 -6.00 1.85 -13.36
N LYS A 22 -5.30 2.55 -14.27
CA LYS A 22 -5.93 3.53 -15.16
C LYS A 22 -6.99 2.92 -16.07
N ASP A 23 -6.84 1.65 -16.41
CA ASP A 23 -7.81 0.87 -17.18
C ASP A 23 -8.94 0.28 -16.30
N ASN A 24 -9.05 0.66 -15.01
CA ASN A 24 -9.99 0.11 -14.03
C ASN A 24 -9.87 -1.42 -13.81
N ARG A 25 -8.68 -1.98 -14.05
CA ARG A 25 -8.38 -3.42 -13.92
C ARG A 25 -7.63 -3.73 -12.62
N ALA A 26 -8.18 -3.27 -11.50
CA ALA A 26 -7.56 -3.38 -10.18
C ALA A 26 -7.30 -4.84 -9.74
N GLU A 27 -8.17 -5.78 -10.10
CA GLU A 27 -7.98 -7.20 -9.80
C GLU A 27 -6.78 -7.80 -10.54
N GLU A 28 -6.50 -7.37 -11.77
CA GLU A 28 -5.33 -7.83 -12.51
C GLU A 28 -4.04 -7.21 -11.95
N ALA A 29 -4.09 -5.94 -11.57
CA ALA A 29 -3.00 -5.29 -10.84
C ALA A 29 -2.68 -6.06 -9.55
N HIS A 30 -3.69 -6.47 -8.79
CA HIS A 30 -3.53 -7.30 -7.60
C HIS A 30 -2.88 -8.65 -7.91
N LYS A 31 -3.34 -9.37 -8.94
CA LYS A 31 -2.77 -10.68 -9.32
C LYS A 31 -1.28 -10.56 -9.68
N ILE A 32 -0.87 -9.46 -10.32
CA ILE A 32 0.55 -9.20 -10.60
C ILE A 32 1.32 -8.92 -9.32
N TRP A 33 0.78 -8.07 -8.46
CA TRP A 33 1.37 -7.76 -7.16
C TRP A 33 1.64 -9.02 -6.34
N GLU A 34 0.62 -9.85 -6.16
CA GLU A 34 0.73 -11.09 -5.39
C GLU A 34 1.77 -12.05 -5.99
N LYS A 35 1.69 -12.32 -7.30
CA LYS A 35 2.54 -13.31 -7.95
C LYS A 35 3.99 -12.88 -8.11
N LYS A 36 4.24 -11.58 -8.27
CA LYS A 36 5.56 -11.07 -8.71
C LYS A 36 6.26 -10.20 -7.67
N ILE A 37 5.54 -9.63 -6.70
CA ILE A 37 6.09 -8.56 -5.86
C ILE A 37 5.95 -8.86 -4.37
N ALA A 38 4.80 -9.37 -3.93
CA ALA A 38 4.45 -9.47 -2.50
C ALA A 38 5.33 -10.43 -1.68
N HIS A 39 6.16 -11.26 -2.33
CA HIS A 39 7.00 -12.24 -1.66
C HIS A 39 8.19 -11.63 -0.89
N ASP A 40 8.66 -10.43 -1.26
CA ASP A 40 9.72 -9.72 -0.55
C ASP A 40 9.41 -8.22 -0.43
N LEU A 41 8.53 -7.87 0.49
CA LEU A 41 8.14 -6.48 0.73
C LEU A 41 9.28 -5.59 1.23
N ARG A 42 10.39 -6.15 1.75
CA ARG A 42 11.53 -5.34 2.23
C ARG A 42 12.29 -4.72 1.06
N SER A 43 12.38 -5.46 -0.05
CA SER A 43 13.04 -5.01 -1.29
C SER A 43 12.16 -4.12 -2.17
N VAL A 44 10.85 -4.01 -1.87
CA VAL A 44 9.94 -3.18 -2.65
C VAL A 44 10.01 -1.71 -2.19
N PRO A 45 10.28 -0.74 -3.09
CA PRO A 45 10.24 0.68 -2.76
C PRO A 45 8.89 1.09 -2.17
N TRP A 46 8.90 1.97 -1.16
CA TRP A 46 7.65 2.40 -0.51
C TRP A 46 6.68 2.97 -1.54
N ARG A 47 7.14 3.79 -2.49
CA ARG A 47 6.28 4.35 -3.55
C ARG A 47 5.38 3.32 -4.26
N PHE A 48 5.86 2.08 -4.45
CA PHE A 48 5.08 1.03 -5.09
C PHE A 48 4.11 0.36 -4.10
N CYS A 49 4.53 0.15 -2.86
CA CYS A 49 3.61 -0.25 -1.78
C CYS A 49 2.47 0.77 -1.60
N GLY A 50 2.80 2.07 -1.66
CA GLY A 50 1.84 3.18 -1.57
C GLY A 50 0.89 3.23 -2.75
N LEU A 51 1.37 2.93 -3.97
CA LEU A 51 0.53 2.73 -5.14
C LEU A 51 -0.50 1.63 -4.89
N MET A 52 -0.09 0.46 -4.39
CA MET A 52 -1.03 -0.63 -4.11
C MET A 52 -2.05 -0.28 -3.03
N LEU A 53 -1.64 0.38 -1.94
CA LEU A 53 -2.57 0.86 -0.92
C LEU A 53 -3.60 1.83 -1.52
N ALA A 54 -3.18 2.73 -2.41
CA ALA A 54 -4.10 3.65 -3.09
C ALA A 54 -5.06 2.92 -4.03
N ILE A 55 -4.57 1.93 -4.80
CA ILE A 55 -5.40 1.10 -5.68
C ILE A 55 -6.46 0.36 -4.86
N TYR A 56 -6.05 -0.32 -3.79
CA TYR A 56 -7.00 -1.06 -2.95
C TYR A 56 -8.04 -0.15 -2.31
N TYR A 57 -7.63 1.04 -1.83
CA TYR A 57 -8.54 2.01 -1.25
C TYR A 57 -9.60 2.48 -2.27
N ARG A 58 -9.16 2.93 -3.46
CA ARG A 58 -10.06 3.48 -4.49
C ARG A 58 -11.03 2.46 -5.06
N ASN A 59 -10.68 1.18 -5.03
CA ASN A 59 -11.49 0.09 -5.59
C ASN A 59 -12.25 -0.69 -4.51
N ASN A 60 -12.36 -0.16 -3.27
CA ASN A 60 -13.04 -0.80 -2.14
C ASN A 60 -12.51 -2.22 -1.80
N MET A 61 -11.23 -2.48 -2.05
CA MET A 61 -10.56 -3.75 -1.75
C MET A 61 -9.93 -3.68 -0.35
N LEU A 62 -10.74 -3.33 0.64
CA LEU A 62 -10.29 -2.90 1.97
C LEU A 62 -9.59 -4.02 2.75
N ASP A 63 -10.04 -5.28 2.58
CA ASP A 63 -9.40 -6.44 3.23
C ASP A 63 -7.95 -6.60 2.78
N ARG A 64 -7.68 -6.36 1.48
CA ARG A 64 -6.33 -6.44 0.90
C ARG A 64 -5.48 -5.24 1.31
N LEU A 65 -6.11 -4.09 1.50
CA LEU A 65 -5.46 -2.89 2.04
C LEU A 65 -4.91 -3.16 3.44
N ILE A 66 -5.74 -3.63 4.37
CA ILE A 66 -5.31 -3.88 5.75
C ILE A 66 -4.28 -5.01 5.82
N LYS A 67 -4.43 -6.08 5.01
CA LYS A 67 -3.45 -7.17 4.91
C LYS A 67 -2.08 -6.67 4.43
N LEU A 68 -2.05 -5.84 3.38
CA LEU A 68 -0.81 -5.27 2.88
C LEU A 68 -0.17 -4.36 3.93
N PHE A 69 -0.95 -3.50 4.58
CA PHE A 69 -0.43 -2.60 5.60
C PHE A 69 0.18 -3.37 6.78
N GLY A 70 -0.53 -4.36 7.33
CA GLY A 70 -0.03 -5.21 8.40
C GLY A 70 1.26 -5.96 8.01
N ALA A 71 1.36 -6.44 6.77
CA ALA A 71 2.60 -7.08 6.28
C ALA A 71 3.78 -6.10 6.20
N LEU A 72 3.54 -4.84 5.84
CA LEU A 72 4.57 -3.79 5.83
C LEU A 72 5.02 -3.42 7.25
N GLU A 73 4.07 -3.37 8.20
CA GLU A 73 4.37 -3.17 9.62
C GLU A 73 5.17 -4.32 10.21
N ALA A 74 4.80 -5.57 9.91
CA ALA A 74 5.54 -6.76 10.33
C ALA A 74 6.97 -6.81 9.77
N CYS A 75 7.20 -6.17 8.61
CA CYS A 75 8.55 -5.97 8.07
C CYS A 75 9.37 -4.89 8.82
N GLY A 76 8.80 -4.21 9.82
CA GLY A 76 9.43 -3.12 10.56
C GLY A 76 9.58 -1.83 9.74
N ARG A 77 8.85 -1.70 8.62
CA ARG A 77 8.98 -0.54 7.74
C ARG A 77 8.21 0.63 8.31
N LYS A 78 8.90 1.74 8.56
CA LYS A 78 8.25 3.00 8.98
C LYS A 78 7.36 3.52 7.85
N CYS A 79 6.10 3.84 8.18
CA CYS A 79 5.19 4.49 7.24
C CYS A 79 5.67 5.92 6.96
N PRO A 80 5.74 6.37 5.69
CA PRO A 80 6.42 7.61 5.32
C PRO A 80 5.47 8.82 5.39
N SER A 81 4.16 8.60 5.42
CA SER A 81 3.16 9.67 5.38
C SER A 81 1.88 9.29 6.12
N LYS A 82 1.31 10.29 6.81
CA LYS A 82 0.00 10.22 7.46
C LYS A 82 -1.14 9.89 6.48
N GLU A 83 -0.98 10.17 5.19
CA GLU A 83 -2.02 9.87 4.20
C GLU A 83 -2.28 8.38 3.99
N TYR A 84 -1.27 7.53 4.20
CA TYR A 84 -1.46 6.08 4.14
C TYR A 84 -2.15 5.59 5.40
N ILE A 85 -1.78 6.14 6.57
CA ILE A 85 -2.44 5.83 7.84
C ILE A 85 -3.93 6.18 7.79
N ARG A 86 -4.29 7.36 7.27
CA ARG A 86 -5.70 7.76 7.08
C ARG A 86 -6.50 6.79 6.20
N LYS A 87 -5.90 6.24 5.14
CA LYS A 87 -6.58 5.25 4.28
C LYS A 87 -6.84 3.94 5.02
N VAL A 88 -5.89 3.51 5.84
CA VAL A 88 -6.02 2.30 6.68
C VAL A 88 -7.03 2.52 7.79
N GLU A 89 -7.02 3.69 8.43
CA GLU A 89 -7.99 4.12 9.44
C GLU A 89 -9.42 4.02 8.90
N VAL A 90 -9.67 4.61 7.73
CA VAL A 90 -10.97 4.58 7.05
C VAL A 90 -11.34 3.16 6.63
N ALA A 91 -10.37 2.34 6.20
CA ALA A 91 -10.61 0.93 5.89
C ALA A 91 -11.03 0.12 7.13
N TYR A 92 -10.38 0.32 8.28
CA TYR A 92 -10.78 -0.32 9.53
C TYR A 92 -12.19 0.09 9.94
N GLU A 93 -12.53 1.38 9.85
CA GLU A 93 -13.87 1.88 10.16
C GLU A 93 -14.95 1.27 9.26
N MET A 94 -14.72 1.22 7.95
CA MET A 94 -15.67 0.61 7.00
C MET A 94 -15.82 -0.90 7.18
N LEU A 95 -14.81 -1.58 7.73
CA LEU A 95 -14.86 -3.01 8.06
C LEU A 95 -15.38 -3.29 9.48
N GLY A 96 -15.69 -2.26 10.27
CA GLY A 96 -16.15 -2.40 11.66
C GLY A 96 -15.05 -2.79 12.66
N LEU A 97 -13.78 -2.66 12.27
CA LEU A 97 -12.60 -3.01 13.06
C LEU A 97 -12.14 -1.84 13.94
N LEU A 98 -13.01 -1.47 14.90
CA LEU A 98 -12.83 -0.25 15.69
C LEU A 98 -11.67 -0.32 16.69
N GLU A 99 -11.33 -1.50 17.20
CA GLU A 99 -10.20 -1.64 18.13
C GLU A 99 -8.87 -1.53 17.38
N GLU A 100 -8.73 -2.15 16.21
CA GLU A 100 -7.57 -2.04 15.34
C GLU A 100 -7.35 -0.59 14.88
N LYS A 101 -8.43 0.16 14.66
CA LYS A 101 -8.37 1.60 14.39
C LYS A 101 -7.77 2.37 15.57
N LYS A 102 -8.20 2.10 16.81
CA LYS A 102 -7.65 2.78 18.00
C LYS A 102 -6.17 2.46 18.18
N ASP A 103 -5.80 1.19 18.06
CA ASP A 103 -4.40 0.74 18.17
C ASP A 103 -3.51 1.40 17.11
N LEU A 104 -4.01 1.51 15.87
CA LEU A 104 -3.31 2.19 14.79
C LEU A 104 -3.05 3.67 15.14
N LEU A 105 -4.08 4.39 15.61
CA LEU A 105 -3.98 5.81 15.93
C LEU A 105 -3.03 6.07 17.11
N GLU A 106 -3.08 5.24 18.14
CA GLU A 106 -2.17 5.34 19.29
C GLU A 106 -0.71 5.11 18.84
N LYS A 107 -0.47 4.08 18.01
CA LYS A 107 0.87 3.75 17.50
C LYS A 107 1.47 4.84 16.61
N TYR A 108 0.63 5.52 15.81
CA TYR A 108 1.07 6.53 14.86
C TYR A 108 0.80 7.98 15.29
N LYS A 109 0.44 8.23 16.56
CA LYS A 109 0.17 9.56 17.11
C LYS A 109 1.27 10.58 16.80
N ASP A 110 2.53 10.16 16.86
CA ASP A 110 3.68 11.02 16.59
C ASP A 110 3.72 11.52 15.14
N LEU A 111 3.23 10.73 14.18
CA LEU A 111 3.12 11.15 12.77
C LEU A 111 2.00 12.17 12.55
N TYR A 112 0.95 12.14 13.38
CA TYR A 112 -0.12 13.13 13.34
C TYR A 112 0.27 14.43 14.04
N ASN A 113 1.04 14.33 15.13
CA ASN A 113 1.45 15.46 15.96
C ASN A 113 2.66 16.20 15.40
N LYS A 114 3.41 15.61 14.45
CA LYS A 114 4.55 16.29 13.82
C LYS A 114 4.00 17.43 12.95
N PRO A 115 4.32 18.71 13.24
CA PRO A 115 3.95 19.80 12.35
C PRO A 115 4.58 19.54 10.98
N SER A 116 3.83 19.81 9.92
CA SER A 116 4.32 19.73 8.54
C SER A 116 5.45 20.74 8.35
N ASN A 117 6.67 20.37 8.72
CA ASN A 117 7.86 21.14 8.40
C ASN A 117 8.18 20.92 6.92
N SER A 118 7.53 21.72 6.06
CA SER A 118 8.11 22.30 4.83
C SER A 118 7.03 23.02 4.00
N ASP A 119 6.67 24.23 4.42
CA ASP A 119 6.66 25.35 3.49
C ASP A 119 8.09 25.92 3.50
N ARG A 120 8.96 25.44 2.61
CA ARG A 120 10.22 26.10 2.22
C ARG A 120 10.62 25.64 0.83
#